data_AF-A0A1G2TI21-F1
#
_entry.id   AF-A0A1G2TI21-F1
#
_cell.length_a   1.000
_cell.length_b   1.000
_cell.length_c   1.000
_cell.angle_alpha   90.00
_cell.angle_beta   90.00
_cell.angle_gamma   90.00
#
_symmetry.space_group_name_H-M   'P 1'
#
loop_
_entity.id
_entity.type
_entity.pdbx_description
1 polymer ?
#
loop_
_entity_poly.entity_id
_entity_poly.type
_entity_poly.pdbx_seq_one_letter_code
_entity_poly.pdbx_strand_id
1 'polypeptide(L)'
;MEINQFVEFASAVVRSLPRNLDPVTAQRWIREQGTLADVLRKALAPAFELYLAPGQQNGGTMTGFDIDKHLEETKLIDRAFILDDELVKGWLANHATYPEEFKGKAIFLWKSKRTIGSNRRVAYLCWHDNRVIVRWAWLESRWSGRSPALLMSSSVL
;
A
#
# COMPACT_ATOMS: atom_id res chain seq x y z
N MET A 1 9.20 -2.47 -4.53
CA MET A 1 10.07 -1.70 -5.43
C MET A 1 11.14 -1.04 -4.58
N GLU A 2 12.39 -1.43 -4.73
CA GLU A 2 13.50 -1.01 -3.86
C GLU A 2 14.11 0.31 -4.31
N ILE A 3 14.71 1.07 -3.38
CA ILE A 3 15.39 2.36 -3.64
C ILE A 3 16.39 2.27 -4.80
N ASN A 4 17.06 1.11 -4.92
CA ASN A 4 18.07 0.87 -5.95
C ASN A 4 17.50 0.89 -7.38
N GLN A 5 16.24 0.48 -7.58
CA GLN A 5 15.63 0.42 -8.91
C GLN A 5 15.39 1.81 -9.52
N PHE A 6 15.06 2.80 -8.68
CA PHE A 6 14.88 4.19 -9.14
C PHE A 6 16.20 4.87 -9.48
N VAL A 7 17.25 4.58 -8.71
CA VAL A 7 18.61 5.07 -8.99
C VAL A 7 19.13 4.48 -10.31
N GLU A 8 18.90 3.18 -10.54
CA GLU A 8 19.25 2.53 -11.80
C GLU A 8 18.48 3.10 -12.99
N PHE A 9 17.16 3.29 -12.85
CA PHE A 9 16.35 3.88 -13.91
C PHE A 9 16.77 5.33 -14.20
N ALA A 10 17.00 6.16 -13.18
CA ALA A 10 17.54 7.51 -13.36
C ALA A 10 18.92 7.49 -14.04
N SER A 11 19.78 6.51 -13.70
CA SER A 11 21.07 6.32 -14.39
C SER A 11 20.87 5.97 -15.87
N ALA A 12 19.90 5.09 -16.18
CA ALA A 12 19.59 4.67 -17.53
C ALA A 12 19.06 5.84 -18.37
N VAL A 13 18.18 6.68 -17.80
CA VAL A 13 17.69 7.91 -18.44
C VAL A 13 18.86 8.84 -18.78
N VAL A 14 19.75 9.11 -17.82
CA VAL A 14 20.95 9.96 -18.05
C VAL A 14 21.87 9.36 -19.11
N ARG A 15 22.07 8.03 -19.14
CA ARG A 15 22.88 7.34 -20.17
C ARG A 15 22.24 7.35 -21.56
N SER A 16 20.92 7.45 -21.64
CA SER A 16 20.15 7.47 -22.89
C SER A 16 20.08 8.85 -23.55
N LEU A 17 20.62 9.88 -22.89
CA LEU A 17 20.60 11.25 -23.39
C LEU A 17 21.32 11.37 -24.75
N PRO A 18 20.80 12.21 -25.68
CA PRO A 18 21.43 12.45 -26.97
C PRO A 18 22.89 12.91 -26.84
N ARG A 19 23.80 12.31 -27.63
CA ARG A 19 25.24 12.63 -27.59
C ARG A 19 25.59 14.05 -28.06
N ASN A 20 24.64 14.73 -28.69
CA ASN A 20 24.77 16.11 -29.16
C ASN A 20 24.24 17.14 -28.15
N LEU A 21 23.91 16.74 -26.92
CA LEU A 21 23.67 17.67 -25.83
C LEU A 21 24.94 18.45 -25.53
N ASP A 22 24.78 19.75 -25.26
CA ASP A 22 25.91 20.55 -24.82
C ASP A 22 26.43 20.01 -23.46
N PRO A 23 27.74 20.13 -23.20
CA PRO A 23 28.35 19.56 -21.99
C PRO A 23 27.78 20.12 -20.68
N VAL A 24 27.30 21.37 -20.68
CA VAL A 24 26.74 22.02 -19.47
C VAL A 24 25.40 21.39 -19.13
N THR A 25 24.54 21.18 -20.13
CA THR A 25 23.27 20.48 -19.94
C THR A 25 23.48 19.03 -19.52
N ALA A 26 24.42 18.31 -20.15
CA ALA A 26 24.73 16.92 -19.78
C ALA A 26 25.22 16.80 -18.32
N GLN A 27 26.14 17.68 -17.89
CA GLN A 27 26.60 17.72 -16.50
C GLN A 27 25.48 18.08 -15.51
N ARG A 28 24.53 18.93 -15.91
CA ARG A 28 23.38 19.28 -15.07
C ARG A 28 22.49 18.06 -14.82
N TRP A 29 22.17 17.28 -15.85
CA TRP A 29 21.39 16.04 -15.71
C TRP A 29 22.08 14.99 -14.84
N ILE A 30 23.40 14.83 -14.96
CA ILE A 30 24.17 13.93 -14.09
C ILE A 30 24.09 14.38 -12.64
N ARG A 31 24.24 15.69 -12.38
CA ARG A 31 24.18 16.27 -11.03
C ARG A 31 22.80 16.15 -10.40
N GLU A 32 21.74 16.31 -11.19
CA GLU A 32 20.35 16.27 -10.76
C GLU A 32 19.77 14.83 -10.75
N GLN A 33 20.58 13.81 -11.02
CA GLN A 33 20.14 12.41 -11.08
C GLN A 33 19.45 11.94 -9.79
N GLY A 34 19.96 12.36 -8.62
CA GLY A 34 19.34 12.05 -7.32
C GLY A 34 17.95 12.67 -7.19
N THR A 35 17.80 13.95 -7.57
CA THR A 35 16.50 14.64 -7.59
C THR A 35 15.52 13.97 -8.54
N LEU A 36 15.98 13.55 -9.72
CA LEU A 36 15.15 12.81 -10.68
C LEU A 36 14.68 11.47 -10.09
N ALA A 37 15.58 10.72 -9.45
CA ALA A 37 15.23 9.48 -8.78
C ALA A 37 14.18 9.71 -7.67
N ASP A 38 14.30 10.77 -6.88
CA ASP A 38 13.33 11.12 -5.84
C ASP A 38 11.97 11.52 -6.40
N VAL A 39 11.94 12.32 -7.47
CA VAL A 39 10.69 12.71 -8.15
C VAL A 39 9.99 11.47 -8.73
N LEU A 40 10.75 10.61 -9.40
CA LEU A 40 10.21 9.35 -9.94
C LEU A 40 9.72 8.42 -8.83
N ARG A 41 10.45 8.33 -7.72
CA ARG A 41 10.02 7.56 -6.55
C ARG A 41 8.70 8.10 -6.02
N LYS A 42 8.56 9.41 -5.82
CA LYS A 42 7.31 10.01 -5.34
C LYS A 42 6.15 9.82 -6.33
N ALA A 43 6.43 9.88 -7.62
CA ALA A 43 5.41 9.73 -8.66
C ALA A 43 4.97 8.29 -8.89
N LEU A 44 5.85 7.32 -8.66
CA LEU A 44 5.65 5.91 -9.06
C LEU A 44 5.60 4.93 -7.89
N ALA A 45 6.06 5.32 -6.69
CA ALA A 45 5.94 4.46 -5.52
C ALA A 45 4.44 4.25 -5.20
N PRO A 46 4.04 3.03 -4.84
CA PRO A 46 2.68 2.77 -4.39
C PRO A 46 2.35 3.71 -3.23
N ALA A 47 1.22 4.41 -3.33
CA ALA A 47 0.71 5.28 -2.28
C ALA A 47 0.20 4.50 -1.05
N PHE A 48 0.40 3.18 -1.03
CA PHE A 48 -0.09 2.26 -0.02
C PHE A 48 0.96 1.18 0.30
N GLU A 49 0.80 0.55 1.45
CA GLU A 49 1.56 -0.62 1.88
C GLU A 49 0.65 -1.61 2.63
N LEU A 50 1.05 -2.87 2.61
CA LEU A 50 0.43 -3.92 3.43
C LEU A 50 1.17 -4.04 4.75
N TYR A 51 0.45 -3.84 5.84
CA TYR A 51 0.98 -3.90 7.18
C TYR A 51 0.47 -5.13 7.93
N LEU A 52 1.40 -5.83 8.61
CA LEU A 52 1.10 -6.90 9.56
C LEU A 52 1.50 -6.43 10.95
N ALA A 53 0.53 -6.45 11.89
CA ALA A 53 0.83 -6.23 13.29
C ALA A 53 1.84 -7.29 13.78
N PRO A 54 2.69 -7.00 14.78
CA PRO A 54 3.75 -7.92 15.20
C PRO A 54 3.27 -9.35 15.50
N GLY A 55 2.10 -9.51 16.13
CA GLY A 55 1.53 -10.82 16.42
C GLY A 55 0.96 -11.57 15.22
N GLN A 56 0.84 -10.96 14.04
CA GLN A 56 0.47 -11.62 12.78
C GLN A 56 1.69 -12.15 12.00
N GLN A 57 2.91 -11.73 12.38
CA GLN A 57 4.14 -12.09 11.69
C GLN A 57 4.56 -13.52 12.03
N ASN A 58 5.45 -14.11 11.22
CA ASN A 58 6.02 -15.44 11.45
C ASN A 58 4.97 -16.56 11.64
N GLY A 59 3.83 -16.47 10.94
CA GLY A 59 2.73 -17.44 11.06
C GLY A 59 1.80 -17.21 12.26
N GLY A 60 2.02 -16.14 13.02
CA GLY A 60 1.17 -15.76 14.15
C GLY A 60 -0.24 -15.33 13.73
N THR A 61 -1.11 -15.25 14.74
CA THR A 61 -2.47 -14.75 14.58
C THR A 61 -2.83 -13.81 15.72
N MET A 62 -3.61 -12.77 15.43
CA MET A 62 -4.16 -11.85 16.42
C MET A 62 -5.68 -11.76 16.25
N THR A 63 -6.40 -11.43 17.33
CA THR A 63 -7.81 -11.07 17.16
C THR A 63 -7.91 -9.72 16.46
N GLY A 64 -9.04 -9.45 15.83
CA GLY A 64 -9.32 -8.13 15.29
C GLY A 64 -9.35 -7.04 16.36
N PHE A 65 -9.79 -7.33 17.57
CA PHE A 65 -9.69 -6.36 18.67
C PHE A 65 -8.24 -5.99 19.00
N ASP A 66 -7.36 -6.98 19.06
CA ASP A 66 -5.94 -6.73 19.36
C ASP A 66 -5.26 -5.95 18.24
N ILE A 67 -5.62 -6.23 16.98
CA ILE A 67 -5.07 -5.47 15.84
C ILE A 67 -5.62 -4.04 15.83
N ASP A 68 -6.93 -3.83 16.09
CA ASP A 68 -7.52 -2.49 16.16
C ASP A 68 -6.81 -1.64 17.21
N LYS A 69 -6.67 -2.21 18.41
CA LYS A 69 -5.97 -1.58 19.53
C LYS A 69 -4.53 -1.26 19.16
N HIS A 70 -3.80 -2.20 18.57
CA HIS A 70 -2.43 -2.00 18.13
C HIS A 70 -2.32 -0.83 17.13
N LEU A 71 -3.22 -0.77 16.14
CA LEU A 71 -3.23 0.30 15.13
C LEU A 71 -3.55 1.67 15.76
N GLU A 72 -4.43 1.73 16.76
CA GLU A 72 -4.77 2.96 17.48
C GLU A 72 -3.63 3.44 18.38
N GLU A 73 -2.99 2.53 19.13
CA GLU A 73 -1.87 2.83 20.03
C GLU A 73 -0.63 3.30 19.25
N THR A 74 -0.38 2.69 18.09
CA THR A 74 0.76 3.03 17.22
C THR A 74 0.48 4.17 16.24
N LYS A 75 -0.73 4.74 16.26
CA LYS A 75 -1.19 5.79 15.32
C LYS A 75 -1.16 5.36 13.84
N LEU A 76 -1.02 4.07 13.57
CA LEU A 76 -1.13 3.53 12.21
C LEU A 76 -2.57 3.59 11.68
N ILE A 77 -3.56 3.64 12.57
CA ILE A 77 -4.96 3.82 12.20
C ILE A 77 -5.19 5.09 11.35
N ASP A 78 -4.41 6.16 11.58
CA ASP A 78 -4.54 7.43 10.84
C ASP A 78 -4.14 7.28 9.37
N ARG A 79 -3.34 6.27 9.05
CA ARG A 79 -2.91 5.92 7.70
C ARG A 79 -3.79 4.85 7.06
N ALA A 80 -4.67 4.20 7.82
CA ALA A 80 -5.50 3.14 7.28
C ALA A 80 -6.52 3.68 6.27
N PHE A 81 -6.80 2.88 5.25
CA PHE A 81 -7.79 3.21 4.24
C PHE A 81 -9.23 2.95 4.73
N ILE A 82 -10.18 3.66 4.11
CA ILE A 82 -11.62 3.47 4.19
C ILE A 82 -12.19 3.05 2.82
N LEU A 83 -13.39 2.46 2.81
CA LEU A 83 -14.10 2.07 1.57
C LEU A 83 -14.31 3.25 0.60
N ASP A 84 -14.45 4.46 1.14
CA ASP A 84 -14.73 5.65 0.34
C ASP A 84 -13.49 6.31 -0.26
N ASP A 85 -12.29 5.80 0.03
CA ASP A 85 -11.07 6.31 -0.60
C ASP A 85 -11.08 6.04 -2.11
N GLU A 86 -10.68 7.04 -2.90
CA GLU A 86 -10.71 6.97 -4.37
C GLU A 86 -9.89 5.80 -4.94
N LEU A 87 -8.77 5.46 -4.29
CA LEU A 87 -7.99 4.27 -4.63
C LEU A 87 -8.83 2.98 -4.50
N VAL A 88 -9.55 2.84 -3.38
CA VAL A 88 -10.37 1.66 -3.09
C VAL A 88 -11.55 1.58 -4.05
N LYS A 89 -12.24 2.69 -4.29
CA LYS A 89 -13.30 2.78 -5.31
C LYS A 89 -12.78 2.41 -6.70
N GLY A 90 -11.59 2.87 -7.06
CA GLY A 90 -10.93 2.55 -8.34
C GLY A 90 -10.72 1.06 -8.54
N TRP A 91 -10.24 0.35 -7.51
CA TRP A 91 -10.08 -1.11 -7.55
C TRP A 91 -11.41 -1.87 -7.65
N LEU A 92 -12.47 -1.36 -7.01
CA LEU A 92 -13.80 -1.96 -7.07
C LEU A 92 -14.46 -1.72 -8.43
N ALA A 93 -14.24 -0.57 -9.05
CA ALA A 93 -14.78 -0.21 -10.36
C ALA A 93 -14.04 -0.90 -11.51
N ASN A 94 -12.72 -1.05 -11.39
CA ASN A 94 -11.89 -1.70 -12.40
C ASN A 94 -10.96 -2.72 -11.74
N HIS A 95 -11.35 -3.99 -11.76
CA HIS A 95 -10.58 -5.06 -11.12
C HIS A 95 -9.17 -5.25 -11.71
N ALA A 96 -8.89 -4.76 -12.93
CA ALA A 96 -7.59 -4.91 -13.57
C ALA A 96 -6.50 -4.03 -12.92
N THR A 97 -6.90 -3.02 -12.14
CA THR A 97 -5.98 -2.16 -11.38
C THR A 97 -5.74 -2.66 -9.96
N TYR A 98 -6.42 -3.74 -9.54
CA TYR A 98 -6.19 -4.36 -8.24
C TYR A 98 -4.83 -5.05 -8.22
N PRO A 99 -3.99 -4.79 -7.21
CA PRO A 99 -2.64 -5.35 -7.18
C PRO A 99 -2.65 -6.89 -7.18
N GLU A 100 -1.84 -7.50 -8.05
CA GLU A 100 -1.76 -8.96 -8.18
C GLU A 100 -1.33 -9.60 -6.85
N GLU A 101 -0.41 -8.94 -6.15
CA GLU A 101 0.09 -9.38 -4.85
C GLU A 101 -0.97 -9.32 -3.74
N PHE A 102 -2.12 -8.67 -3.96
CA PHE A 102 -3.22 -8.70 -3.00
C PHE A 102 -4.12 -9.92 -3.18
N LYS A 103 -4.07 -10.58 -4.34
CA LYS A 103 -4.89 -11.76 -4.60
C LYS A 103 -4.51 -12.90 -3.64
N GLY A 104 -5.53 -13.63 -3.18
CA GLY A 104 -5.38 -14.66 -2.15
C GLY A 104 -5.23 -14.14 -0.71
N LYS A 105 -5.37 -12.83 -0.49
CA LYS A 105 -5.39 -12.20 0.85
C LYS A 105 -6.73 -11.54 1.14
N ALA A 106 -6.99 -11.29 2.42
CA ALA A 106 -8.06 -10.42 2.90
C ALA A 106 -7.44 -9.07 3.32
N ILE A 107 -7.64 -8.03 2.51
CA ILE A 107 -6.99 -6.73 2.71
C ILE A 107 -7.90 -5.82 3.54
N PHE A 108 -7.54 -5.56 4.78
CA PHE A 108 -8.41 -4.87 5.75
C PHE A 108 -8.33 -3.35 5.66
N LEU A 109 -9.50 -2.72 5.65
CA LEU A 109 -9.69 -1.27 5.59
C LEU A 109 -10.10 -0.76 6.98
N TRP A 110 -9.11 -0.54 7.84
CA TRP A 110 -9.34 -0.37 9.28
C TRP A 110 -10.07 0.90 9.71
N LYS A 111 -10.25 1.88 8.83
CA LYS A 111 -11.19 3.00 9.08
C LYS A 111 -12.64 2.67 8.73
N SER A 112 -12.87 1.58 8.00
CA SER A 112 -14.22 1.07 7.66
C SER A 112 -14.73 0.12 8.74
N LYS A 113 -14.96 0.64 9.96
CA LYS A 113 -15.52 -0.11 11.09
C LYS A 113 -17.02 0.15 11.21
N ARG A 114 -17.78 -0.86 11.60
CA ARG A 114 -19.21 -0.70 11.95
C ARG A 114 -19.59 -1.56 13.13
N THR A 115 -20.61 -1.09 13.86
CA THR A 115 -21.17 -1.78 15.01
C THR A 115 -22.59 -2.25 14.68
N ILE A 116 -22.88 -3.51 14.95
CA ILE A 116 -24.21 -4.11 14.79
C ILE A 116 -24.53 -4.82 16.12
N GLY A 117 -25.40 -4.21 16.94
CA GLY A 117 -25.62 -4.65 18.32
C GLY A 117 -24.35 -4.54 19.16
N SER A 118 -23.96 -5.62 19.84
CA SER A 118 -22.69 -5.72 20.58
C SER A 118 -21.48 -6.00 19.69
N ASN A 119 -21.70 -6.35 18.43
CA ASN A 119 -20.66 -6.93 17.60
C ASN A 119 -20.04 -5.87 16.68
N ARG A 120 -18.70 -5.86 16.61
CA ARG A 120 -17.96 -4.95 15.73
C ARG A 120 -17.44 -5.70 14.51
N ARG A 121 -17.53 -5.06 13.35
CA ARG A 121 -16.97 -5.54 12.09
C ARG A 121 -16.08 -4.51 11.43
N VAL A 122 -15.15 -4.99 10.63
CA VAL A 122 -14.30 -4.19 9.75
C VAL A 122 -14.44 -4.70 8.31
N ALA A 123 -14.42 -3.79 7.35
CA ALA A 123 -14.46 -4.13 5.94
C ALA A 123 -13.09 -4.64 5.46
N TYR A 124 -13.10 -5.57 4.51
CA TYR A 124 -11.92 -6.01 3.80
C TYR A 124 -12.23 -6.26 2.33
N LEU A 125 -11.20 -6.12 1.50
CA LEU A 125 -11.22 -6.47 0.09
C LEU A 125 -10.67 -7.88 -0.10
N CYS A 126 -11.28 -8.67 -0.98
CA CYS A 126 -10.69 -9.91 -1.44
C CYS A 126 -10.97 -10.14 -2.93
N TRP A 127 -10.07 -10.89 -3.56
CA TRP A 127 -10.24 -11.35 -4.93
C TRP A 127 -11.10 -12.62 -4.96
N HIS A 128 -12.21 -12.59 -5.69
CA HIS A 128 -13.14 -13.71 -5.83
C HIS A 128 -13.86 -13.62 -7.17
N ASP A 129 -14.00 -14.75 -7.88
CA ASP A 129 -14.66 -14.83 -9.21
C ASP A 129 -14.20 -13.74 -10.19
N ASN A 130 -12.88 -13.59 -10.34
CA ASN A 130 -12.26 -12.62 -11.25
C ASN A 130 -12.63 -11.15 -11.01
N ARG A 131 -12.94 -10.78 -9.76
CA ARG A 131 -13.19 -9.40 -9.35
C ARG A 131 -12.79 -9.15 -7.89
N VAL A 132 -12.65 -7.89 -7.55
CA VAL A 132 -12.52 -7.44 -6.15
C VAL A 132 -13.92 -7.33 -5.56
N ILE A 133 -14.13 -7.88 -4.37
CA ILE A 133 -15.37 -7.72 -3.61
C ILE A 133 -15.09 -7.20 -2.21
N VAL A 134 -16.09 -6.52 -1.65
CA VAL A 134 -16.08 -6.08 -0.24
C VAL A 134 -16.76 -7.15 0.61
N ARG A 135 -16.11 -7.53 1.71
CA ARG A 135 -16.70 -8.37 2.76
C ARG A 135 -16.47 -7.72 4.13
N TRP A 136 -17.15 -8.25 5.14
CA TRP A 136 -17.06 -7.75 6.52
C TRP A 136 -16.70 -8.90 7.45
N ALA A 137 -15.68 -8.70 8.28
CA ALA A 137 -15.23 -9.68 9.27
C ALA A 137 -15.47 -9.17 10.70
N TRP A 138 -15.74 -10.10 11.62
CA TRP A 138 -15.94 -9.82 13.03
C TRP A 138 -14.62 -9.63 13.76
N LEU A 139 -14.50 -8.60 14.60
CA LEU A 139 -13.26 -8.30 15.33
C LEU A 139 -12.87 -9.39 16.36
N GLU A 140 -13.80 -10.25 16.77
CA GLU A 140 -13.52 -11.40 17.63
C GLU A 140 -12.73 -12.51 16.93
N SER A 141 -12.74 -12.53 15.59
CA SER A 141 -12.05 -13.54 14.80
C SER A 141 -10.53 -13.36 14.87
N ARG A 142 -9.80 -14.48 14.77
CA ARG A 142 -8.34 -14.49 14.65
C ARG A 142 -7.91 -14.39 13.20
N TRP A 143 -6.90 -13.57 12.94
CA TRP A 143 -6.40 -13.27 11.60
C TRP A 143 -4.90 -13.43 11.52
N SER A 144 -4.43 -14.04 10.42
CA SER A 144 -3.02 -14.39 10.19
C SER A 144 -2.32 -13.38 9.28
N GLY A 145 -1.10 -13.71 8.83
CA GLY A 145 -0.36 -12.96 7.81
C GLY A 145 -1.04 -12.81 6.45
N ARG A 146 -2.15 -13.53 6.19
CA ARG A 146 -2.99 -13.33 4.98
C ARG A 146 -4.07 -12.25 5.15
N SER A 147 -4.08 -11.59 6.29
CA SER A 147 -5.06 -10.57 6.67
C SER A 147 -4.39 -9.23 7.00
N PRO A 148 -3.61 -8.63 6.08
CA PRO A 148 -2.93 -7.38 6.36
C PRO A 148 -3.88 -6.18 6.40
N ALA A 149 -3.46 -5.16 7.16
CA ALA A 149 -4.03 -3.82 7.08
C ALA A 149 -3.50 -3.10 5.84
N LEU A 150 -4.38 -2.42 5.10
CA LEU A 150 -3.97 -1.50 4.05
C LEU A 150 -3.72 -0.12 4.65
N LEU A 151 -2.49 0.36 4.55
CA LEU A 151 -2.07 1.67 5.06
C LEU A 151 -1.56 2.54 3.92
N MET A 152 -1.71 3.86 4.05
CA MET A 152 -1.02 4.83 3.20
C MET A 152 0.49 4.71 3.42
N SER A 153 1.25 4.68 2.33
CA SER A 153 2.71 4.52 2.39
C SER A 153 3.36 5.69 3.14
N SER A 154 4.31 5.38 4.02
CA SER A 154 5.09 6.40 4.75
C SER A 154 5.98 7.25 3.85
N SER A 155 6.19 6.84 2.60
CA SER A 155 6.99 7.58 1.61
C SER A 155 6.24 8.73 0.93
N VAL A 156 4.95 8.89 1.23
CA VAL A 156 4.07 9.93 0.65
C VAL A 156 3.75 11.06 1.66
N LEU A 157 4.21 10.93 2.92
CA LEU A 157 4.18 11.98 3.94
C LEU A 157 5.48 12.80 3.89
#